data_AF-A0A6I6UG87-F1
#
_entry.id   AF-A0A6I6UG87-F1
#
_cell.length_a   1.000
_cell.length_b   1.000
_cell.length_c   1.000
_cell.angle_alpha   90.00
_cell.angle_beta   90.00
_cell.angle_gamma   90.00
#
_symmetry.space_group_name_H-M   'P 1'
#
loop_
_entity.id
_entity.type
_entity.pdbx_description
1 polymer ?
#
loop_
_entity_poly.entity_id
_entity_poly.type
_entity_poly.pdbx_seq_one_letter_code
_entity_poly.pdbx_strand_id
1 'polypeptide(L)' 'MKKEKMYPRFWLFAIYFTGFWVLYGCFTLFQDIVIEEHFDSQPLYLIGGMIIMLVRSAQEYRRTKRHEEEVSQK' A
#
# COMPACT_ATOMS: atom_id res chain seq x y z
N MET A 1 5.98 -30.22 7.56
CA MET A 1 6.35 -29.04 6.75
C MET A 1 5.73 -27.79 7.36
N LYS A 2 6.53 -26.94 8.02
CA LYS A 2 6.09 -25.66 8.61
C LYS A 2 5.91 -24.61 7.49
N LYS A 3 4.71 -24.52 6.92
CA LYS A 3 4.34 -23.51 5.90
C LYS A 3 3.82 -22.22 6.54
N GLU A 4 4.57 -21.63 7.47
CA GLU A 4 4.24 -20.31 8.03
C GLU A 4 5.52 -19.61 8.42
N LYS A 5 5.90 -18.58 7.67
CA LYS A 5 6.64 -17.37 8.11
C LYS A 5 7.01 -16.52 6.90
N MET A 6 6.01 -16.13 6.11
CA MET A 6 6.17 -15.00 5.21
C MET A 6 5.74 -13.74 5.99
N TYR A 7 6.72 -12.89 6.29
CA TYR A 7 6.74 -11.83 7.31
C TYR A 7 5.40 -11.11 7.58
N PRO A 8 4.59 -11.57 8.56
CA PRO A 8 3.37 -10.86 8.94
C PRO A 8 3.68 -9.44 9.42
N ARG A 9 4.88 -9.23 10.00
CA ARG A 9 5.36 -7.92 10.43
C ARG A 9 5.60 -6.94 9.29
N PHE A 10 6.10 -7.42 8.13
CA PHE A 10 6.33 -6.55 6.97
C PHE A 10 5.00 -6.09 6.37
N TRP A 11 4.05 -7.02 6.23
CA TRP A 11 2.71 -6.68 5.73
C TRP A 11 1.94 -5.74 6.65
N LEU A 12 2.04 -5.99 7.96
CA LEU A 12 1.47 -5.11 8.97
C LEU A 12 2.10 -3.70 8.88
N PHE A 13 3.43 -3.63 8.79
CA PHE A 13 4.16 -2.38 8.58
C PHE A 13 3.72 -1.67 7.31
N ALA A 14 3.63 -2.37 6.17
CA ALA A 14 3.23 -1.79 4.90
C ALA A 14 1.81 -1.20 4.96
N ILE A 15 0.87 -1.89 5.60
CA ILE A 15 -0.50 -1.38 5.79
C ILE A 15 -0.50 -0.13 6.66
N TYR A 16 0.20 -0.13 7.80
CA TYR A 16 0.26 1.05 8.67
C TYR A 16 0.98 2.22 8.02
N PHE A 17 2.07 1.95 7.30
CA PHE A 17 2.82 2.95 6.56
C PHE A 17 1.98 3.58 5.44
N THR A 18 1.30 2.75 4.64
CA THR A 18 0.38 3.23 3.61
C THR A 18 -0.76 4.03 4.23
N GLY A 19 -1.38 3.54 5.31
CA GLY A 19 -2.46 4.24 6.00
C GLY A 19 -2.03 5.61 6.54
N PHE A 20 -0.84 5.69 7.15
CA PHE A 20 -0.28 6.95 7.65
C PHE A 20 -0.15 8.00 6.55
N TRP A 21 0.46 7.64 5.41
CA TRP A 21 0.66 8.58 4.31
C TRP A 21 -0.64 8.95 3.59
N VAL A 22 -1.60 8.04 3.50
CA VAL A 22 -2.93 8.34 2.96
C VAL A 22 -3.65 9.35 3.86
N LEU A 23 -3.64 9.14 5.18
CA LEU A 23 -4.24 10.08 6.13
C LEU A 23 -3.55 11.45 6.09
N TYR A 24 -2.22 11.47 6.00
CA TYR A 24 -1.45 12.70 5.84
C TYR A 24 -1.82 13.45 4.55
N GLY A 25 -1.90 12.75 3.42
CA GLY A 25 -2.33 13.32 2.15
C GLY A 25 -3.75 13.88 2.20
N CYS A 26 -4.67 13.17 2.86
CA CYS A 26 -6.04 13.67 3.08
C CYS A 26 -6.07 14.93 3.95
N PHE A 27 -5.25 14.97 5.01
CA PHE A 27 -5.15 16.13 5.89
C PHE A 27 -4.61 17.37 5.17
N THR A 28 -3.55 17.20 4.37
CA THR A 28 -2.97 18.30 3.56
C THR A 28 -3.97 18.80 2.52
N LEU A 29 -4.63 17.91 1.78
CA LEU A 29 -5.72 18.29 0.86
C LEU A 29 -6.82 19.09 1.56
N PHE A 30 -7.20 18.67 2.77
CA PHE A 30 -8.23 19.38 3.52
C PHE A 30 -7.75 20.76 3.97
N GLN A 31 -6.50 20.90 4.43
CA GLN A 31 -5.94 22.22 4.76
C GLN A 31 -5.86 23.14 3.54
N ASP A 32 -5.30 22.67 2.43
CA ASP A 32 -5.09 23.49 1.23
C ASP A 32 -6.44 24.00 0.67
N ILE A 33 -7.44 23.12 0.61
CA ILE A 33 -8.78 23.45 0.10
C ILE A 33 -9.55 24.37 1.05
N VAL A 34 -9.53 24.08 2.36
CA VAL A 34 -10.42 24.75 3.34
C VAL A 34 -9.80 26.03 3.89
N ILE A 35 -8.48 26.10 4.02
CA ILE A 35 -7.78 27.21 4.67
C ILE A 35 -7.15 28.15 3.64
N GLU A 36 -6.48 27.60 2.63
CA GLU A 36 -5.72 28.42 1.67
C GLU A 36 -6.50 28.77 0.40
N GLU A 37 -7.71 28.21 0.20
CA GLU A 37 -8.49 28.28 -1.06
C GLU A 37 -7.64 27.94 -2.30
N HIS A 38 -6.57 27.18 -2.11
CA HIS A 38 -5.62 26.80 -3.14
C HIS A 38 -5.72 25.29 -3.36
N PHE A 39 -5.89 24.87 -4.61
CA PHE A 39 -5.98 23.46 -4.93
C PHE A 39 -4.62 22.94 -5.40
N ASP A 40 -3.86 22.33 -4.48
CA ASP A 40 -2.68 21.54 -4.84
C ASP A 40 -3.09 20.08 -5.15
N SER A 41 -2.63 19.60 -6.29
CA SER A 41 -2.82 18.22 -6.73
C SER A 41 -1.77 17.25 -6.17
N GLN A 42 -0.69 17.77 -5.58
CA GLN A 42 0.40 16.99 -5.01
C GLN A 42 -0.05 15.92 -4.00
N PRO A 43 -0.97 16.20 -3.05
CA PRO A 43 -1.39 15.17 -2.10
C PRO A 43 -2.26 14.09 -2.74
N LEU A 44 -2.96 14.38 -3.86
CA LEU A 44 -3.67 13.34 -4.63
C LEU A 44 -2.69 12.34 -5.26
N TYR A 45 -1.58 12.82 -5.81
CA TYR A 45 -0.54 11.95 -6.36
C TYR A 45 0.12 11.08 -5.28
N LEU A 46 0.32 11.64 -4.08
CA LEU A 46 0.80 10.89 -2.92
C LEU A 46 -0.16 9.77 -2.54
N ILE A 47 -1.45 10.08 -2.33
CA ILE A 47 -2.48 9.09 -1.97
C ILE A 47 -2.55 7.99 -3.04
N GLY A 48 -2.63 8.37 -4.32
CA GLY A 48 -2.71 7.44 -5.44
C GLY A 48 -1.47 6.54 -5.51
N GLY A 49 -0.27 7.11 -5.39
CA GLY A 49 0.98 6.38 -5.41
C GLY A 49 1.08 5.33 -4.30
N MET A 50 0.68 5.69 -3.08
CA MET A 50 0.70 4.79 -1.92
C MET A 50 -0.28 3.62 -2.07
N ILE A 51 -1.47 3.87 -2.61
CA ILE A 51 -2.47 2.82 -2.90
C ILE A 51 -1.95 1.88 -4.00
N ILE A 52 -1.42 2.43 -5.09
CA ILE A 52 -0.89 1.62 -6.20
C ILE A 52 0.27 0.74 -5.75
N MET A 53 1.20 1.28 -4.94
CA MET A 53 2.31 0.49 -4.38
C MET A 53 1.81 -0.68 -3.53
N LEU A 54 0.83 -0.44 -2.64
CA LEU A 54 0.26 -1.49 -1.81
C LEU A 54 -0.43 -2.58 -2.64
N VAL A 55 -1.21 -2.18 -3.65
CA VAL A 55 -1.88 -3.11 -4.57
C VAL A 55 -0.88 -3.94 -5.38
N ARG A 56 0.18 -3.31 -5.91
CA ARG A 56 1.23 -4.03 -6.65
C ARG A 56 1.95 -5.04 -5.77
N SER A 57 2.30 -4.64 -4.54
CA SER A 57 2.89 -5.56 -3.56
C SER A 57 1.96 -6.74 -3.26
N ALA A 58 0.65 -6.50 -3.14
CA ALA A 58 -0.35 -7.56 -2.95
C ALA A 58 -0.45 -8.52 -4.14
N GLN A 59 -0.40 -7.99 -5.37
CA GLN A 59 -0.46 -8.78 -6.58
C GLN A 59 0.79 -9.65 -6.77
N GLU A 60 1.97 -9.08 -6.52
CA GLU A 60 3.24 -9.78 -6.61
C GLU A 60 3.30 -10.93 -5.60
N TYR A 61 2.89 -10.66 -4.36
CA TYR A 61 2.74 -11.69 -3.32
C TYR A 61 1.84 -12.85 -3.78
N ARG A 62 0.67 -12.55 -4.36
CA ARG A 62 -0.26 -13.57 -4.85
C ARG A 62 0.31 -14.37 -6.02
N ARG A 63 1.08 -13.73 -6.91
CA ARG A 63 1.75 -14.41 -8.04
C ARG A 63 2.84 -15.36 -7.55
N THR A 64 3.69 -14.93 -6.62
CA THR A 64 4.73 -15.78 -6.04
C THR A 64 4.13 -17.01 -5.37
N LYS A 65 3.04 -16.83 -4.60
CA LYS A 65 2.35 -17.94 -3.94
C LYS A 65 1.78 -18.96 -4.95
N ARG A 66 1.21 -18.49 -6.07
CA ARG A 66 0.66 -19.37 -7.12
C ARG A 66 1.76 -20.19 -7.80
N HIS A 67 2.91 -19.57 -8.10
CA HIS A 67 4.04 -20.29 -8.69
C HIS A 67 4.64 -21.35 -7.75
N GLU A 68 4.71 -21.09 -6.43
CA GLU A 68 5.16 -22.11 -5.46
C GLU A 68 4.20 -23.31 -5.38
N GLU A 69 2.89 -23.08 -5.51
CA GLU A 69 1.88 -24.15 -5.51
C GLU A 69 1.96 -25.01 -6.79
N GLU A 70 2.19 -24.41 -7.95
CA GLU A 70 2.38 -25.12 -9.23
C GLU A 70 3.67 -25.94 -9.29
N VAL A 71 4.78 -25.40 -8.75
CA VAL A 71 6.07 -26.10 -8.70
C VAL A 71 6.06 -27.23 -7.67
N SER A 72 5.30 -27.10 -6.57
CA SER A 72 5.17 -28.15 -5.55
C SER A 72 4.24 -29.29 -5.94
N GLN A 73 3.44 -29.17 -7.00
CA GLN A 73 2.54 -30.22 -7.51
C GLN A 73 3.15 -31.04 -8.66
N LYS A 74 4.33 -30.66 -9.17
CA LYS A 74 5.11 -31.44 -10.14
C LYS A 74 6.16 -32.29 -9.44
#